data_AF-A0A8C9RRR8-F1
#
_entry.id   AF-A0A8C9RRR8-F1
#
_cell.length_a   1.000
_cell.length_b   1.000
_cell.length_c   1.000
_cell.angle_alpha   90.00
_cell.angle_beta   90.00
_cell.angle_gamma   90.00
#
_symmetry.space_group_name_H-M   'P 1'
#
loop_
_entity.id
_entity.type
_entity.pdbx_description
1 polymer ?
#
loop_
_entity_poly.entity_id
_entity_poly.type
_entity_poly.pdbx_seq_one_letter_code
_entity_poly.pdbx_strand_id
1 'polypeptide(L)'
;MCVCRLWQAVGPQRVEAGRSAQLRRQKREWVIPPIPLEENVNYTPKEFIAKIRSDKEFAKTVTYHLQGAGASKHPMHSFIVDEKTGYVRVTKVLDREEIAFYNLTGIALYTNGTEAEKRLDLRIKVLDQNDCKPTFAPVNPGAVNESSPKDTYIMKITARDDDEPGHLNSKIKYTILDQQPGGEIMFYIDSEGHLYVQNLNLDREDSYKLTIKGTDLDGAVNGNTGTGTVVVNILDINDNLPVLEKDSYEGSIEENTANMEVMRFKAIDADLEYTDNWLAQYEIISGNEAGYFSIETDPKTNEGVLMLNKVRQSLCGL
;
A
#
# COMPACT_ATOMS: atom_id res chain seq x y z
N MET A 1 29.01 -38.66 20.77
CA MET A 1 28.50 -37.50 20.01
C MET A 1 29.34 -36.28 20.38
N CYS A 2 30.43 -36.09 19.63
CA CYS A 2 31.23 -34.87 19.62
C CYS A 2 30.44 -33.81 18.84
N VAL A 3 30.51 -32.56 19.30
CA VAL A 3 29.70 -31.45 18.79
C VAL A 3 30.64 -30.25 18.71
N CYS A 4 30.80 -29.67 17.52
CA CYS A 4 31.36 -28.33 17.38
C CYS A 4 30.62 -27.38 18.32
N ARG A 5 31.31 -26.77 19.28
CA ARG A 5 30.66 -25.87 20.26
C ARG A 5 30.97 -24.42 19.90
N LEU A 6 29.93 -23.61 19.80
CA LEU A 6 30.03 -22.16 19.87
C LEU A 6 30.08 -21.75 21.34
N TRP A 7 31.06 -20.94 21.72
CA TRP A 7 31.14 -20.36 23.07
C TRP A 7 30.64 -18.92 23.04
N GLN A 8 29.64 -18.62 23.87
CA GLN A 8 29.21 -17.27 24.26
C GLN A 8 29.38 -17.13 25.77
N ALA A 9 29.77 -15.94 26.26
CA ALA A 9 30.08 -15.72 27.68
C ALA A 9 28.81 -15.53 28.53
N VAL A 10 28.50 -16.46 29.45
CA VAL A 10 27.49 -16.28 30.52
C VAL A 10 27.93 -17.01 31.80
N GLY A 11 27.79 -16.35 32.97
CA GLY A 11 28.24 -16.81 34.30
C GLY A 11 27.35 -17.89 34.98
N PRO A 12 27.81 -18.49 36.10
CA PRO A 12 27.21 -19.73 36.62
C PRO A 12 26.15 -19.51 37.71
N GLN A 13 25.07 -20.31 37.67
CA GLN A 13 24.19 -20.58 38.83
C GLN A 13 24.27 -22.06 39.24
N ARG A 14 24.28 -22.30 40.55
CA ARG A 14 24.32 -23.60 41.25
C ARG A 14 22.92 -24.09 41.60
N VAL A 15 22.64 -25.39 41.45
CA VAL A 15 21.59 -26.10 42.22
C VAL A 15 22.02 -27.56 42.50
N GLU A 16 21.62 -28.04 43.69
CA GLU A 16 21.96 -29.28 44.39
C GLU A 16 21.31 -30.58 43.87
N ALA A 17 21.75 -31.72 44.42
CA ALA A 17 21.53 -33.08 43.94
C ALA A 17 20.45 -33.88 44.73
N GLY A 18 19.67 -34.70 44.01
CA GLY A 18 18.76 -35.73 44.53
C GLY A 18 18.66 -36.94 43.56
N ARG A 19 18.51 -38.16 44.10
CA ARG A 19 18.83 -39.48 43.48
C ARG A 19 17.85 -40.01 42.40
N SER A 20 18.47 -40.49 41.31
CA SER A 20 18.27 -41.73 40.51
C SER A 20 16.86 -42.26 40.18
N ALA A 21 16.39 -41.89 38.99
CA ALA A 21 15.80 -42.82 38.03
C ALA A 21 16.64 -42.73 36.74
N GLN A 22 16.99 -43.85 36.09
CA GLN A 22 17.66 -43.85 34.79
C GLN A 22 16.68 -43.42 33.68
N LEU A 23 16.33 -42.14 33.68
CA LEU A 23 15.85 -41.46 32.49
C LEU A 23 17.03 -41.42 31.53
N ARG A 24 16.97 -42.25 30.47
CA ARG A 24 17.91 -42.14 29.35
C ARG A 24 17.63 -40.81 28.66
N ARG A 25 18.26 -39.76 29.17
CA ARG A 25 18.14 -38.38 28.68
C ARG A 25 18.60 -38.40 27.23
N GLN A 26 17.65 -38.36 26.28
CA GLN A 26 18.00 -38.03 24.91
C GLN A 26 18.65 -36.66 24.95
N LYS A 27 19.94 -36.60 24.67
CA LYS A 27 20.69 -35.36 24.61
C LYS A 27 20.12 -34.60 23.42
N ARG A 28 19.24 -33.63 23.68
CA ARG A 28 18.78 -32.69 22.65
C ARG A 28 20.02 -32.12 21.98
N GLU A 29 20.11 -32.22 20.66
CA GLU A 29 21.15 -31.52 19.92
C GLU A 29 21.02 -30.03 20.27
N TRP A 30 22.15 -29.40 20.59
CA TRP A 30 22.16 -27.99 20.96
C TRP A 30 21.86 -27.18 19.71
N VAL A 31 20.69 -26.55 19.67
CA VAL A 31 20.39 -25.53 18.66
C VAL A 31 21.15 -24.28 19.08
N ILE A 32 22.08 -23.83 18.24
CA ILE A 32 22.85 -22.62 18.48
C ILE A 32 21.96 -21.43 18.09
N PRO A 33 21.69 -20.48 19.01
CA PRO A 33 20.91 -19.31 18.67
C PRO A 33 21.64 -18.47 17.60
N PRO A 34 20.91 -17.72 16.77
CA PRO A 34 21.54 -16.82 15.80
C PRO A 34 22.42 -15.79 16.49
N ILE A 35 23.54 -15.44 15.87
CA ILE A 35 24.41 -14.36 16.33
C ILE A 35 23.82 -13.03 15.83
N PRO A 36 23.38 -12.12 16.72
CA PRO A 36 22.87 -10.82 16.31
C PRO A 36 24.03 -9.86 15.99
N LEU A 37 23.91 -9.13 14.89
CA LEU A 37 24.80 -8.02 14.52
C LEU A 37 23.94 -6.85 14.02
N GLU A 38 24.05 -5.69 14.63
CA GLU A 38 23.43 -4.46 14.13
C GLU A 38 23.99 -4.08 12.75
N GLU A 39 23.12 -3.72 11.82
CA GLU A 39 23.53 -3.14 10.53
C GLU A 39 24.22 -1.77 10.70
N ASN A 40 24.84 -1.26 9.64
CA ASN A 40 25.53 0.03 9.62
C ASN A 40 26.66 0.21 10.67
N VAL A 41 26.97 -0.83 11.46
CA VAL A 41 28.05 -0.86 12.44
C VAL A 41 29.32 -1.49 11.85
N ASN A 42 30.45 -0.81 12.05
CA ASN A 42 31.75 -1.34 11.64
C ASN A 42 32.32 -2.34 12.66
N TYR A 43 32.17 -3.64 12.36
CA TYR A 43 32.73 -4.72 13.19
C TYR A 43 34.17 -5.12 12.85
N THR A 44 34.80 -4.53 11.83
CA THR A 44 36.17 -4.89 11.42
C THR A 44 37.24 -4.74 12.52
N PRO A 45 37.12 -3.80 13.49
CA PRO A 45 38.06 -3.71 14.61
C PRO A 45 37.86 -4.81 15.66
N LYS A 46 36.72 -5.51 15.67
CA LYS A 46 36.50 -6.62 16.62
C LYS A 46 37.43 -7.79 16.26
N GLU A 47 37.99 -8.43 17.29
CA GLU A 47 38.86 -9.59 17.14
C GLU A 47 38.13 -10.75 16.45
N PHE A 48 36.91 -11.07 16.92
CA PHE A 48 36.00 -12.04 16.31
C PHE A 48 34.55 -11.80 16.77
N ILE A 49 33.58 -12.26 15.97
CA ILE A 49 32.16 -12.30 16.35
C ILE A 49 31.72 -13.67 16.86
N ALA A 50 32.47 -14.71 16.49
CA ALA A 50 32.20 -16.09 16.84
C ALA A 50 33.52 -16.87 16.83
N LYS A 51 33.58 -17.98 17.58
CA LYS A 51 34.67 -18.94 17.49
C LYS A 51 34.12 -20.34 17.25
N ILE A 52 34.52 -20.95 16.14
CA ILE A 52 34.25 -22.36 15.84
C ILE A 52 35.38 -23.17 16.47
N ARG A 53 35.04 -24.28 17.14
CA ARG A 53 36.02 -25.16 17.77
C ARG A 53 35.59 -26.62 17.73
N SER A 54 36.54 -27.51 17.40
CA SER A 54 36.45 -28.96 17.50
C SER A 54 37.13 -29.47 18.77
N ASP A 55 36.59 -30.54 19.37
CA ASP A 55 37.26 -31.24 20.48
C ASP A 55 38.34 -32.24 20.02
N LYS A 56 38.49 -32.43 18.70
CA LYS A 56 39.47 -33.32 18.06
C LYS A 56 40.85 -32.70 17.85
N GLU A 57 40.99 -31.40 18.09
CA GLU A 57 42.26 -30.66 18.01
C GLU A 57 43.39 -31.28 18.84
N PHE A 58 43.05 -31.95 19.95
CA PHE A 58 44.03 -32.58 20.84
C PHE A 58 44.70 -33.82 20.23
N ALA A 59 44.09 -34.45 19.22
CA ALA A 59 44.59 -35.69 18.63
C ALA A 59 45.26 -35.47 17.27
N LYS A 60 44.77 -34.50 16.48
CA LYS A 60 45.27 -34.16 15.14
C LYS A 60 45.03 -32.68 14.87
N THR A 61 45.88 -32.07 14.03
CA THR A 61 45.67 -30.70 13.54
C THR A 61 44.37 -30.63 12.75
N VAL A 62 43.51 -29.67 13.14
CA VAL A 62 42.21 -29.39 12.52
C VAL A 62 42.25 -28.00 11.91
N THR A 63 41.65 -27.83 10.72
CA THR A 63 41.47 -26.54 10.04
C THR A 63 39.99 -26.18 9.91
N TYR A 64 39.70 -24.89 9.99
CA TYR A 64 38.33 -24.36 10.01
C TYR A 64 37.96 -23.63 8.72
N HIS A 65 36.77 -23.91 8.20
CA HIS A 65 36.24 -23.35 6.96
C HIS A 65 34.80 -22.88 7.14
N LEU A 66 34.40 -21.89 6.34
CA LEU A 66 33.05 -21.32 6.36
C LEU A 66 32.45 -21.39 4.96
N GLN A 67 31.26 -21.97 4.85
CA GLN A 67 30.53 -22.11 3.60
C GLN A 67 29.20 -21.37 3.69
N GLY A 68 28.72 -20.80 2.57
CA GLY A 68 27.42 -20.13 2.49
C GLY A 68 27.48 -18.75 1.84
N ALA A 69 26.31 -18.15 1.63
CA ALA A 69 26.21 -16.75 1.21
C ALA A 69 26.82 -15.86 2.30
N GLY A 70 27.64 -14.87 1.95
CA GLY A 70 28.44 -14.11 2.89
C GLY A 70 29.85 -14.68 3.11
N ALA A 71 30.11 -15.94 2.74
CA ALA A 71 31.42 -16.57 2.87
C ALA A 71 31.92 -17.05 1.50
N SER A 72 31.60 -18.30 1.15
CA SER A 72 32.06 -18.96 -0.08
C SER A 72 31.09 -18.82 -1.27
N LYS A 73 29.93 -18.18 -1.08
CA LYS A 73 28.92 -17.90 -2.13
C LYS A 73 28.55 -16.42 -2.09
N HIS A 74 27.99 -15.91 -3.19
CA HIS A 74 27.57 -14.50 -3.30
C HIS A 74 26.52 -14.12 -2.23
N PRO A 75 26.60 -12.91 -1.63
CA PRO A 75 27.75 -12.00 -1.69
C PRO A 75 28.94 -12.62 -0.97
N MET A 76 30.12 -12.62 -1.59
CA MET A 76 31.29 -13.29 -1.02
C MET A 76 31.98 -12.40 0.01
N HIS A 77 32.77 -13.01 0.90
CA HIS A 77 33.67 -12.28 1.81
C HIS A 77 32.99 -11.21 2.68
N SER A 78 31.78 -11.47 3.17
CA SER A 78 31.17 -10.70 4.27
C SER A 78 31.60 -11.25 5.64
N PHE A 79 31.88 -12.56 5.69
CA PHE A 79 32.40 -13.29 6.83
C PHE A 79 33.57 -14.17 6.41
N ILE A 80 34.60 -14.17 7.23
CA ILE A 80 35.77 -15.04 7.08
C ILE A 80 36.02 -15.81 8.37
N VAL A 81 36.65 -16.97 8.27
CA VAL A 81 37.14 -17.72 9.43
C VAL A 81 38.64 -17.86 9.31
N ASP A 82 39.35 -17.61 10.41
CA ASP A 82 40.76 -17.95 10.50
C ASP A 82 40.91 -19.47 10.58
N GLU A 83 41.60 -20.03 9.60
CA GLU A 83 41.69 -21.48 9.40
C GLU A 83 42.32 -22.22 10.59
N LYS A 84 43.18 -21.56 11.37
CA LYS A 84 43.93 -22.18 12.47
C LYS A 84 43.25 -21.99 13.83
N THR A 85 42.64 -20.84 14.05
CA THR A 85 42.07 -20.45 15.35
C THR A 85 40.57 -20.64 15.42
N GLY A 86 39.89 -20.75 14.27
CA GLY A 86 38.44 -20.85 14.18
C GLY A 86 37.72 -19.53 14.47
N TYR A 87 38.43 -18.41 14.55
CA TYR A 87 37.84 -17.09 14.75
C TYR A 87 37.10 -16.63 13.51
N VAL A 88 35.80 -16.40 13.66
CA VAL A 88 34.93 -15.86 12.62
C VAL A 88 34.89 -14.34 12.75
N ARG A 89 35.13 -13.63 11.65
CA ARG A 89 35.21 -12.17 11.58
C ARG A 89 34.29 -11.64 10.51
N VAL A 90 33.83 -10.41 10.71
CA VAL A 90 33.09 -9.62 9.72
C VAL A 90 34.07 -8.72 8.99
N THR A 91 33.94 -8.63 7.68
CA THR A 91 34.88 -7.90 6.81
C THR A 91 34.28 -6.68 6.15
N LYS A 92 32.95 -6.55 6.13
CA LYS A 92 32.23 -5.39 5.60
C LYS A 92 31.17 -4.90 6.59
N VAL A 93 30.74 -3.65 6.43
CA VAL A 93 29.52 -3.17 7.08
C VAL A 93 28.33 -3.93 6.47
N LEU A 94 27.40 -4.35 7.32
CA LEU A 94 26.21 -5.11 6.93
C LEU A 94 25.03 -4.15 6.79
N ASP A 95 24.09 -4.52 5.93
CA ASP A 95 22.87 -3.82 5.58
C ASP A 95 21.76 -4.88 5.57
N ARG A 96 20.69 -4.65 6.35
CA ARG A 96 19.60 -5.60 6.56
C ARG A 96 18.68 -5.64 5.35
N GLU A 97 18.44 -4.50 4.69
CA GLU A 97 17.69 -4.36 3.44
C GLU A 97 18.36 -5.18 2.33
N GLU A 98 19.69 -5.27 2.33
CA GLU A 98 20.44 -6.17 1.44
C GLU A 98 20.22 -7.64 1.86
N ILE A 99 20.60 -8.02 3.09
CA ILE A 99 20.50 -9.41 3.60
C ILE A 99 20.24 -9.44 5.12
N ALA A 100 19.00 -9.75 5.52
CA ALA A 100 18.62 -9.89 6.93
C ALA A 100 19.22 -11.12 7.65
N PHE A 101 19.46 -12.23 6.93
CA PHE A 101 19.95 -13.48 7.53
C PHE A 101 21.03 -14.16 6.68
N TYR A 102 22.17 -14.44 7.31
CA TYR A 102 23.20 -15.31 6.74
C TYR A 102 23.13 -16.69 7.36
N ASN A 103 22.84 -17.69 6.53
CA ASN A 103 22.88 -19.11 6.91
C ASN A 103 24.21 -19.70 6.46
N LEU A 104 25.19 -19.72 7.38
CA LEU A 104 26.53 -20.21 7.14
C LEU A 104 26.69 -21.63 7.70
N THR A 105 27.63 -22.37 7.14
CA THR A 105 28.01 -23.71 7.60
C THR A 105 29.49 -23.70 7.97
N GLY A 106 29.77 -23.92 9.25
CA GLY A 106 31.11 -24.14 9.76
C GLY A 106 31.56 -25.57 9.52
N ILE A 107 32.77 -25.75 9.01
CA ILE A 107 33.35 -27.05 8.69
C ILE A 107 34.71 -27.15 9.40
N ALA A 108 34.94 -28.28 10.06
CA ALA A 108 36.22 -28.62 10.66
C ALA A 108 36.82 -29.81 9.88
N LEU A 109 38.04 -29.66 9.35
CA LEU A 109 38.71 -30.67 8.54
C LEU A 109 40.02 -31.11 9.18
N TYR A 110 40.37 -32.38 9.06
CA TYR A 110 41.74 -32.83 9.31
C TYR A 110 42.66 -32.45 8.15
N THR A 111 43.99 -32.57 8.35
CA THR A 111 45.00 -32.32 7.32
C THR A 111 44.87 -33.16 6.05
N ASN A 112 44.17 -34.31 6.11
CA ASN A 112 43.87 -35.16 4.96
C ASN A 112 42.57 -34.77 4.23
N GLY A 113 41.92 -33.66 4.61
CA GLY A 113 40.68 -33.16 4.00
C GLY A 113 39.39 -33.84 4.47
N THR A 114 39.46 -34.82 5.39
CA THR A 114 38.26 -35.47 5.93
C THR A 114 37.63 -34.64 7.04
N GLU A 115 36.29 -34.64 7.14
CA GLU A 115 35.56 -33.90 8.18
C GLU A 115 35.91 -34.44 9.58
N ALA A 116 36.39 -33.54 10.45
CA ALA A 116 36.75 -33.85 11.82
C ALA A 116 35.54 -33.91 12.75
N GLU A 117 34.49 -33.16 12.43
CA GLU A 117 33.24 -33.03 13.17
C GLU A 117 32.06 -32.99 12.22
N LYS A 118 30.85 -33.17 12.76
CA LYS A 118 29.65 -32.79 12.03
C LYS A 118 29.69 -31.30 11.69
N ARG A 119 29.18 -30.94 10.51
CA ARG A 119 29.02 -29.55 10.10
C ARG A 119 28.16 -28.76 11.10
N LEU A 120 28.55 -27.51 11.29
CA LEU A 120 27.94 -26.59 12.24
C LEU A 120 27.07 -25.58 11.51
N ASP A 121 25.77 -25.55 11.81
CA ASP A 121 24.90 -24.48 11.32
C ASP A 121 25.14 -23.20 12.12
N LEU A 122 25.63 -22.17 11.43
CA LEU A 122 25.93 -20.86 11.99
C LEU A 122 24.98 -19.84 11.35
N ARG A 123 23.97 -19.41 12.11
CA ARG A 123 23.05 -18.36 11.65
C ARG A 123 23.48 -17.01 12.20
N ILE A 124 23.56 -16.02 11.33
CA ILE A 124 23.79 -14.62 11.70
C ILE A 124 22.51 -13.85 11.37
N LYS A 125 21.94 -13.15 12.35
CA LYS A 125 20.80 -12.23 12.17
C LYS A 125 21.37 -10.81 12.12
N VAL A 126 21.10 -10.10 11.04
CA VAL A 126 21.34 -8.65 10.99
C VAL A 126 20.18 -7.96 11.70
N LEU A 127 20.48 -7.14 12.70
CA LEU A 127 19.48 -6.38 13.45
C LEU A 127 19.23 -5.04 12.77
N ASP A 128 17.95 -4.70 12.75
CA ASP A 128 17.35 -3.52 12.14
C ASP A 128 17.78 -2.19 12.77
N GLN A 129 18.09 -1.21 11.93
CA GLN A 129 18.13 0.22 12.26
C GLN A 129 17.12 0.99 11.42
N ASN A 130 16.56 2.07 11.97
CA ASN A 130 15.55 2.90 11.29
C ASN A 130 16.20 3.85 10.26
N ASP A 131 16.79 3.30 9.19
CA ASP A 131 17.54 4.05 8.18
C ASP A 131 16.82 4.12 6.81
N CYS A 132 15.71 3.39 6.66
CA CYS A 132 14.74 3.66 5.62
C CYS A 132 13.73 4.73 6.05
N LYS A 133 13.01 5.28 5.07
CA LYS A 133 11.92 6.23 5.32
C LYS A 133 10.69 5.82 4.52
N PRO A 134 9.48 6.22 4.96
CA PRO A 134 8.26 5.92 4.22
C PRO A 134 8.32 6.47 2.79
N THR A 135 7.92 5.64 1.82
CA THR A 135 7.85 6.01 0.40
C THR A 135 6.45 5.74 -0.17
N PHE A 136 5.96 6.64 -1.00
CA PHE A 136 4.64 6.53 -1.63
C PHE A 136 4.81 6.20 -3.11
N ALA A 137 4.15 5.14 -3.56
CA ALA A 137 3.98 4.88 -4.98
C ALA A 137 2.90 5.81 -5.57
N PRO A 138 2.93 6.10 -6.88
CA PRO A 138 1.81 6.76 -7.54
C PRO A 138 0.53 5.94 -7.36
N VAL A 139 -0.56 6.61 -6.99
CA VAL A 139 -1.89 5.98 -6.86
C VAL A 139 -2.86 6.64 -7.84
N ASN A 140 -3.84 5.86 -8.29
CA ASN A 140 -4.93 6.40 -9.10
C ASN A 140 -5.75 7.41 -8.28
N PRO A 141 -6.37 8.41 -8.93
CA PRO A 141 -7.29 9.31 -8.25
C PRO A 141 -8.41 8.54 -7.54
N GLY A 142 -8.75 8.98 -6.33
CA GLY A 142 -9.98 8.58 -5.66
C GLY A 142 -11.19 9.29 -6.28
N ALA A 143 -12.38 8.76 -6.04
CA ALA A 143 -13.61 9.39 -6.45
C ALA A 143 -14.68 9.25 -5.36
N VAL A 144 -15.51 10.28 -5.22
CA VAL A 144 -16.62 10.32 -4.28
C VAL A 144 -17.73 11.19 -4.86
N ASN A 145 -18.98 10.83 -4.60
CA ASN A 145 -20.10 11.65 -5.06
C ASN A 145 -20.15 12.97 -4.28
N GLU A 146 -20.60 14.03 -4.92
CA GLU A 146 -21.01 15.24 -4.20
C GLU A 146 -22.11 14.91 -3.18
N SER A 147 -22.30 15.79 -2.20
CA SER A 147 -23.28 15.60 -1.11
C SER A 147 -23.12 14.28 -0.32
N SER A 148 -21.98 13.57 -0.47
CA SER A 148 -21.73 12.33 0.25
C SER A 148 -21.71 12.58 1.77
N PRO A 149 -22.31 11.69 2.57
CA PRO A 149 -22.33 11.86 4.01
C PRO A 149 -20.91 11.82 4.58
N LYS A 150 -20.73 12.48 5.73
CA LYS A 150 -19.52 12.35 6.53
C LYS A 150 -19.24 10.86 6.82
N ASP A 151 -17.96 10.52 6.88
CA ASP A 151 -17.42 9.17 7.10
C ASP A 151 -17.63 8.23 5.89
N THR A 152 -18.01 8.76 4.72
CA THR A 152 -17.98 8.00 3.46
C THR A 152 -16.54 7.65 3.10
N TYR A 153 -16.28 6.35 2.93
CA TYR A 153 -14.96 5.83 2.54
C TYR A 153 -14.66 6.12 1.07
N ILE A 154 -13.46 6.62 0.79
CA ILE A 154 -13.01 6.98 -0.55
C ILE A 154 -11.99 5.96 -1.06
N MET A 155 -10.87 5.82 -0.36
CA MET A 155 -9.78 4.94 -0.78
C MET A 155 -8.82 4.63 0.36
N LYS A 156 -7.95 3.64 0.15
CA LYS A 156 -6.83 3.33 1.02
C LYS A 156 -5.53 3.80 0.38
N ILE A 157 -4.77 4.56 1.15
CA ILE A 157 -3.45 5.07 0.79
C ILE A 157 -2.41 4.21 1.51
N THR A 158 -1.35 3.82 0.81
CA THR A 158 -0.31 2.95 1.38
C THR A 158 1.06 3.50 1.01
N ALA A 159 1.89 3.66 2.03
CA ALA A 159 3.32 3.87 1.92
C ALA A 159 4.07 2.57 2.24
N ARG A 160 5.28 2.46 1.71
CA ARG A 160 6.21 1.36 1.97
C ARG A 160 7.40 1.89 2.75
N ASP A 161 7.75 1.19 3.82
CA ASP A 161 9.01 1.34 4.51
C ASP A 161 9.75 -0.01 4.41
N ASP A 162 11.04 0.05 4.10
CA ASP A 162 11.86 -1.14 3.85
C ASP A 162 12.55 -1.67 5.12
N ASP A 163 12.37 -0.99 6.27
CA ASP A 163 12.83 -1.46 7.59
C ASP A 163 12.14 -2.79 8.03
N GLU A 164 12.53 -3.40 9.18
CA GLU A 164 12.14 -4.79 9.51
C GLU A 164 10.61 -4.97 9.52
N PRO A 165 10.04 -5.86 8.68
CA PRO A 165 8.59 -5.98 8.56
C PRO A 165 7.90 -6.34 9.88
N GLY A 166 6.95 -5.52 10.30
CA GLY A 166 6.19 -5.71 11.54
C GLY A 166 6.94 -5.20 12.78
N HIS A 167 8.13 -4.64 12.62
CA HIS A 167 8.82 -3.87 13.64
C HIS A 167 8.29 -2.43 13.67
N LEU A 168 8.64 -1.68 14.72
CA LEU A 168 8.23 -0.29 14.87
C LEU A 168 8.83 0.59 13.76
N ASN A 169 10.05 0.28 13.31
CA ASN A 169 10.75 1.01 12.26
C ASN A 169 9.98 0.99 10.93
N SER A 170 9.32 -0.11 10.59
CA SER A 170 8.50 -0.19 9.38
C SER A 170 7.02 0.20 9.59
N LYS A 171 6.62 0.62 10.80
CA LYS A 171 5.21 0.84 11.15
C LYS A 171 4.80 2.29 10.92
N ILE A 172 4.02 2.52 9.87
CA ILE A 172 3.68 3.85 9.38
C ILE A 172 2.30 4.29 9.91
N LYS A 173 2.18 5.56 10.33
CA LYS A 173 0.90 6.27 10.49
C LYS A 173 0.76 7.39 9.48
N TYR A 174 -0.48 7.62 9.05
CA TYR A 174 -0.82 8.59 8.01
C TYR A 174 -1.51 9.83 8.59
N THR A 175 -1.27 10.96 7.93
CA THR A 175 -1.92 12.25 8.21
C THR A 175 -2.07 13.03 6.91
N ILE A 176 -3.10 13.87 6.80
CA ILE A 176 -3.18 14.87 5.74
C ILE A 176 -2.34 16.07 6.18
N LEU A 177 -1.33 16.42 5.37
CA LEU A 177 -0.46 17.58 5.60
C LEU A 177 -1.04 18.85 4.96
N ASP A 178 -1.66 18.72 3.80
CA ASP A 178 -2.21 19.83 3.02
C ASP A 178 -3.37 19.36 2.13
N GLN A 179 -4.33 20.25 1.88
CA GLN A 179 -5.45 20.08 0.96
C GLN A 179 -5.52 21.30 0.04
N GLN A 180 -5.61 21.06 -1.26
CA GLN A 180 -5.83 22.08 -2.29
C GLN A 180 -7.09 21.75 -3.10
N PRO A 181 -8.02 22.69 -3.34
CA PRO A 181 -8.03 24.04 -2.80
C PRO A 181 -8.06 24.06 -1.26
N GLY A 182 -7.37 25.03 -0.68
CA GLY A 182 -7.40 25.27 0.76
C GLY A 182 -8.75 25.86 1.19
N GLY A 183 -9.02 25.87 2.49
CA GLY A 183 -10.29 26.35 3.03
C GLY A 183 -10.82 25.40 4.10
N GLU A 184 -12.09 25.01 3.97
CA GLU A 184 -12.69 24.01 4.84
C GLU A 184 -12.06 22.63 4.61
N ILE A 185 -11.82 21.88 5.69
CA ILE A 185 -11.23 20.54 5.60
C ILE A 185 -12.32 19.57 5.13
N MET A 186 -12.18 19.09 3.90
CA MET A 186 -13.18 18.24 3.25
C MET A 186 -12.95 16.76 3.49
N PHE A 187 -11.72 16.37 3.84
CA PHE A 187 -11.33 14.98 4.04
C PHE A 187 -10.56 14.78 5.33
N TYR A 188 -10.65 13.57 5.89
CA TYR A 188 -9.76 13.11 6.94
C TYR A 188 -9.19 11.74 6.57
N ILE A 189 -8.04 11.41 7.12
CA ILE A 189 -7.41 10.10 6.98
C ILE A 189 -7.21 9.49 8.36
N ASP A 190 -7.49 8.20 8.50
CA ASP A 190 -7.18 7.47 9.73
C ASP A 190 -5.68 7.11 9.82
N SER A 191 -5.27 6.56 10.97
CA SER A 191 -3.89 6.13 11.20
C SER A 191 -3.43 4.99 10.30
N GLU A 192 -4.35 4.22 9.72
CA GLU A 192 -4.06 3.09 8.84
C GLU A 192 -4.07 3.45 7.34
N GLY A 193 -4.37 4.70 7.01
CA GLY A 193 -4.33 5.24 5.65
C GLY A 193 -5.66 5.17 4.91
N HIS A 194 -6.78 4.91 5.57
CA HIS A 194 -8.11 5.00 4.94
C HIS A 194 -8.58 6.46 4.92
N LEU A 195 -8.92 6.93 3.72
CA LEU A 195 -9.36 8.29 3.45
C LEU A 195 -10.89 8.36 3.42
N TYR A 196 -11.44 9.37 4.08
CA TYR A 196 -12.88 9.56 4.25
C TYR A 196 -13.31 11.01 4.02
N VAL A 197 -14.60 11.18 3.73
CA VAL A 197 -15.27 12.49 3.71
C VAL A 197 -15.42 13.03 5.14
N GLN A 198 -14.99 14.27 5.37
CA GLN A 198 -15.14 15.00 6.63
C GLN A 198 -16.36 15.93 6.59
N ASN A 199 -16.60 16.58 5.45
CA ASN A 199 -17.62 17.62 5.30
C ASN A 199 -18.59 17.27 4.17
N LEU A 200 -19.85 17.67 4.33
CA LEU A 200 -20.96 17.37 3.42
C LEU A 200 -21.01 18.30 2.20
N ASN A 201 -20.36 19.47 2.30
CA ASN A 201 -20.38 20.51 1.25
C ASN A 201 -19.35 20.23 0.15
N LEU A 202 -19.25 18.97 -0.29
CA LEU A 202 -18.45 18.63 -1.46
C LEU A 202 -19.17 19.14 -2.69
N ASP A 203 -18.53 20.06 -3.41
CA ASP A 203 -19.03 20.65 -4.64
C ASP A 203 -18.35 20.00 -5.85
N ARG A 204 -19.09 19.68 -6.90
CA ARG A 204 -18.57 18.93 -8.07
C ARG A 204 -17.47 19.69 -8.81
N GLU A 205 -17.58 21.01 -8.87
CA GLU A 205 -16.62 21.91 -9.55
C GLU A 205 -15.22 21.82 -8.95
N ASP A 206 -15.09 21.25 -7.75
CA ASP A 206 -13.82 21.10 -7.07
C ASP A 206 -13.08 19.81 -7.46
N SER A 207 -11.77 19.96 -7.68
CA SER A 207 -10.83 18.84 -7.68
C SER A 207 -9.89 19.01 -6.51
N TYR A 208 -9.85 18.02 -5.63
CA TYR A 208 -9.07 18.09 -4.40
C TYR A 208 -7.75 17.33 -4.54
N LYS A 209 -6.65 18.04 -4.32
CA LYS A 209 -5.31 17.49 -4.24
C LYS A 209 -4.85 17.47 -2.79
N LEU A 210 -4.62 16.27 -2.26
CA LEU A 210 -4.18 16.03 -0.89
C LEU A 210 -2.69 15.70 -0.86
N THR A 211 -1.95 16.36 0.01
CA THR A 211 -0.59 15.94 0.37
C THR A 211 -0.67 15.09 1.62
N ILE A 212 -0.38 13.81 1.48
CA ILE A 212 -0.40 12.83 2.57
C ILE A 212 1.00 12.67 3.12
N LYS A 213 1.12 12.69 4.44
CA LYS A 213 2.36 12.40 5.16
C LYS A 213 2.26 11.05 5.84
N GLY A 214 3.23 10.18 5.59
CA GLY A 214 3.47 8.95 6.34
C GLY A 214 4.63 9.17 7.32
N THR A 215 4.47 8.72 8.56
CA THR A 215 5.52 8.78 9.60
C THR A 215 5.71 7.38 10.16
N ASP A 216 6.94 6.89 10.16
CA ASP A 216 7.29 5.60 10.76
C ASP A 216 7.20 5.64 12.30
N LEU A 217 7.72 4.60 12.97
CA LEU A 217 7.71 4.49 14.42
C LEU A 217 6.33 4.67 15.06
N ASP A 218 5.29 4.17 14.39
CA ASP A 218 3.88 4.33 14.78
C ASP A 218 3.45 5.81 14.91
N GLY A 219 4.03 6.69 14.09
CA GLY A 219 3.74 8.13 14.11
C GLY A 219 4.46 8.91 15.20
N ALA A 220 5.59 8.40 15.71
CA ALA A 220 6.38 9.10 16.71
C ALA A 220 6.95 10.43 16.16
N VAL A 221 7.12 11.42 17.04
CA VAL A 221 7.61 12.76 16.65
C VAL A 221 9.02 12.73 16.04
N ASN A 222 9.83 11.74 16.43
CA ASN A 222 11.18 11.52 15.94
C ASN A 222 11.26 10.47 14.81
N GLY A 223 10.12 10.03 14.28
CA GLY A 223 10.08 9.09 13.15
C GLY A 223 10.50 9.73 11.83
N ASN A 224 11.04 8.92 10.92
CA ASN A 224 11.27 9.37 9.55
C ASN A 224 9.93 9.55 8.82
N THR A 225 9.92 10.46 7.86
CA THR A 225 8.68 10.86 7.18
C THR A 225 8.84 10.85 5.67
N GLY A 226 7.77 10.43 4.99
CA GLY A 226 7.60 10.57 3.55
C GLY A 226 6.30 11.28 3.21
N THR A 227 6.22 11.81 1.99
CA THR A 227 5.00 12.45 1.49
C THR A 227 4.57 11.89 0.14
N GLY A 228 3.27 11.71 -0.04
CA GLY A 228 2.62 11.34 -1.30
C GLY A 228 1.54 12.35 -1.68
N THR A 229 1.15 12.36 -2.95
CA THR A 229 0.06 13.20 -3.44
C THR A 229 -1.08 12.32 -3.93
N VAL A 230 -2.30 12.66 -3.53
CA VAL A 230 -3.54 12.04 -3.99
C VAL A 230 -4.45 13.08 -4.59
N VAL A 231 -5.15 12.72 -5.67
CA VAL A 231 -6.23 13.51 -6.24
C VAL A 231 -7.55 12.81 -5.90
N VAL A 232 -8.55 13.58 -5.47
CA VAL A 232 -9.92 13.14 -5.24
C VAL A 232 -10.82 13.90 -6.20
N ASN A 233 -11.54 13.15 -7.03
CA ASN A 233 -12.53 13.69 -7.97
C ASN A 233 -13.92 13.62 -7.33
N ILE A 234 -14.67 14.72 -7.44
CA ILE A 234 -16.06 14.75 -7.03
C ILE A 234 -16.93 14.36 -8.22
N LEU A 235 -17.85 13.43 -8.01
CA LEU A 235 -18.76 12.93 -9.04
C LEU A 235 -20.14 13.58 -8.88
N ASP A 236 -20.73 13.95 -10.01
CA ASP A 236 -22.07 14.51 -10.13
C ASP A 236 -23.14 13.49 -9.72
N ILE A 237 -24.15 13.93 -8.97
CA ILE A 237 -25.39 13.19 -8.71
C ILE A 237 -26.57 13.96 -9.30
N ASN A 238 -27.62 13.26 -9.72
CA ASN A 238 -28.85 13.93 -10.10
C ASN A 238 -29.62 14.35 -8.84
N ASP A 239 -29.33 15.55 -8.34
CA ASP A 239 -30.04 16.15 -7.20
C ASP A 239 -30.78 17.44 -7.55
N ASN A 240 -30.65 17.93 -8.78
CA ASN A 240 -31.43 19.03 -9.31
C ASN A 240 -32.51 18.52 -10.27
N LEU A 241 -33.72 19.04 -10.11
CA LEU A 241 -34.82 18.72 -11.02
C LEU A 241 -34.83 19.72 -12.18
N PRO A 242 -35.07 19.28 -13.43
CA PRO A 242 -35.17 20.17 -14.56
C PRO A 242 -36.42 21.04 -14.43
N VAL A 243 -36.27 22.36 -14.60
CA VAL A 243 -37.37 23.33 -14.55
C VAL A 243 -37.52 24.02 -15.90
N LEU A 244 -38.74 24.09 -16.43
CA LEU A 244 -39.01 24.84 -17.66
C LEU A 244 -38.71 26.33 -17.47
N GLU A 245 -38.09 26.96 -18.47
CA GLU A 245 -37.77 28.39 -18.44
C GLU A 245 -39.02 29.28 -18.32
N LYS A 246 -40.17 28.80 -18.80
CA LYS A 246 -41.44 29.53 -18.82
C LYS A 246 -42.58 28.64 -18.32
N ASP A 247 -43.56 29.26 -17.64
CA ASP A 247 -44.77 28.58 -17.15
C ASP A 247 -45.74 28.19 -18.28
N SER A 248 -45.67 28.86 -19.42
CA SER A 248 -46.52 28.61 -20.57
C SER A 248 -45.81 28.92 -21.88
N TYR A 249 -46.14 28.14 -22.89
CA TYR A 249 -45.66 28.36 -24.24
C TYR A 249 -46.83 28.36 -25.22
N GLU A 250 -46.79 29.26 -26.20
CA GLU A 250 -47.81 29.40 -27.23
C GLU A 250 -47.15 29.28 -28.61
N GLY A 251 -47.78 28.52 -29.51
CA GLY A 251 -47.34 28.32 -30.88
C GLY A 251 -48.52 28.33 -31.84
N SER A 252 -48.28 28.75 -33.07
CA SER A 252 -49.28 28.77 -34.15
C SER A 252 -48.76 27.98 -35.35
N ILE A 253 -49.60 27.10 -35.89
CA ILE A 253 -49.32 26.32 -37.09
C ILE A 253 -50.34 26.66 -38.17
N GLU A 254 -49.90 26.67 -39.43
CA GLU A 254 -50.83 26.74 -40.55
C GLU A 254 -51.53 25.40 -40.74
N GLU A 255 -52.77 25.46 -41.21
CA GLU A 255 -53.48 24.25 -41.59
C GLU A 255 -52.83 23.59 -42.81
N ASN A 256 -52.93 22.26 -42.89
CA ASN A 256 -52.36 21.43 -43.95
C ASN A 256 -50.81 21.33 -43.95
N THR A 257 -50.13 21.76 -42.89
CA THR A 257 -48.69 21.57 -42.69
C THR A 257 -48.39 20.29 -41.89
N ALA A 258 -47.25 19.65 -42.13
CA ALA A 258 -46.71 18.56 -41.30
C ALA A 258 -45.21 18.42 -41.46
N ASN A 259 -44.62 17.57 -40.63
CA ASN A 259 -43.19 17.28 -40.54
C ASN A 259 -42.39 18.56 -40.33
N MET A 260 -42.88 19.41 -39.43
CA MET A 260 -42.24 20.67 -39.08
C MET A 260 -42.03 20.77 -37.58
N GLU A 261 -40.99 21.51 -37.21
CA GLU A 261 -40.80 22.01 -35.85
C GLU A 261 -41.85 23.08 -35.56
N VAL A 262 -42.63 22.87 -34.50
CA VAL A 262 -43.65 23.82 -34.05
C VAL A 262 -43.02 24.86 -33.14
N MET A 263 -42.22 24.42 -32.19
CA MET A 263 -41.58 25.26 -31.19
C MET A 263 -40.52 24.50 -30.39
N ARG A 264 -39.72 25.26 -29.62
CA ARG A 264 -38.75 24.76 -28.64
C ARG A 264 -39.09 25.27 -27.25
N PHE A 265 -38.89 24.43 -26.24
CA PHE A 265 -38.95 24.81 -24.84
C PHE A 265 -37.69 24.35 -24.11
N LYS A 266 -37.11 25.25 -23.33
CA LYS A 266 -35.86 25.01 -22.62
C LYS A 266 -36.14 24.56 -21.18
N ALA A 267 -35.55 23.45 -20.78
CA ALA A 267 -35.38 23.09 -19.38
C ALA A 267 -34.03 23.63 -18.87
N ILE A 268 -34.06 24.16 -17.65
CA ILE A 268 -32.88 24.59 -16.90
C ILE A 268 -32.67 23.53 -15.82
N ASP A 269 -31.51 22.90 -15.86
CA ASP A 269 -31.06 21.93 -14.87
C ASP A 269 -29.65 22.32 -14.42
N ALA A 270 -29.36 22.20 -13.13
CA ALA A 270 -28.08 22.59 -12.53
C ALA A 270 -27.07 21.43 -12.45
N ASP A 271 -27.51 20.19 -12.73
CA ASP A 271 -26.62 19.03 -12.84
C ASP A 271 -25.64 19.17 -14.03
N LEU A 272 -24.65 18.28 -14.13
CA LEU A 272 -23.53 18.43 -15.08
C LEU A 272 -24.00 18.44 -16.53
N GLU A 273 -23.79 19.57 -17.23
CA GLU A 273 -24.16 19.70 -18.64
C GLU A 273 -23.64 18.52 -19.49
N TYR A 274 -24.46 18.08 -20.45
CA TYR A 274 -24.17 16.96 -21.35
C TYR A 274 -24.06 15.58 -20.67
N THR A 275 -24.54 15.43 -19.44
CA THR A 275 -24.74 14.14 -18.78
C THR A 275 -26.21 13.73 -18.75
N ASP A 276 -26.46 12.47 -18.41
CA ASP A 276 -27.83 11.96 -18.21
C ASP A 276 -28.51 12.60 -16.99
N ASN A 277 -27.76 13.15 -16.03
CA ASN A 277 -28.32 13.86 -14.88
C ASN A 277 -28.95 15.19 -15.32
N TRP A 278 -28.32 15.89 -16.27
CA TRP A 278 -28.79 17.16 -16.83
C TRP A 278 -29.78 17.01 -18.00
N LEU A 279 -29.70 15.92 -18.78
CA LEU A 279 -30.45 15.77 -20.02
C LEU A 279 -31.96 15.58 -19.74
N ALA A 280 -32.76 16.57 -20.12
CA ALA A 280 -34.19 16.59 -19.91
C ALA A 280 -34.92 15.57 -20.80
N GLN A 281 -35.94 14.93 -20.22
CA GLN A 281 -36.89 14.11 -20.96
C GLN A 281 -38.27 14.75 -20.92
N TYR A 282 -38.89 14.91 -22.08
CA TYR A 282 -40.20 15.54 -22.21
C TYR A 282 -41.26 14.52 -22.61
N GLU A 283 -42.46 14.67 -22.03
CA GLU A 283 -43.63 13.85 -22.34
C GLU A 283 -44.87 14.72 -22.49
N ILE A 284 -45.72 14.39 -23.47
CA ILE A 284 -47.01 15.05 -23.64
C ILE A 284 -48.04 14.32 -22.78
N ILE A 285 -48.44 14.95 -21.68
CA ILE A 285 -49.34 14.34 -20.67
C ILE A 285 -50.81 14.29 -21.16
N SER A 286 -51.25 15.26 -21.96
CA SER A 286 -52.64 15.37 -22.43
C SER A 286 -52.77 16.17 -23.72
N GLY A 287 -53.88 16.02 -24.46
CA GLY A 287 -54.20 16.82 -25.64
C GLY A 287 -53.53 16.34 -26.94
N ASN A 288 -52.89 15.17 -26.91
CA ASN A 288 -52.25 14.53 -28.05
C ASN A 288 -52.73 13.07 -28.23
N GLU A 289 -53.99 12.78 -27.91
CA GLU A 289 -54.58 11.43 -27.95
C GLU A 289 -54.56 10.82 -29.37
N ALA A 290 -54.54 11.68 -30.40
CA ALA A 290 -54.43 11.28 -31.79
C ALA A 290 -52.98 11.11 -32.29
N GLY A 291 -51.97 11.43 -31.46
CA GLY A 291 -50.55 11.27 -31.79
C GLY A 291 -50.05 12.22 -32.89
N TYR A 292 -50.60 13.42 -32.99
CA TYR A 292 -50.18 14.42 -33.99
C TYR A 292 -48.83 15.04 -33.66
N PHE A 293 -48.47 15.11 -32.38
CA PHE A 293 -47.24 15.72 -31.91
C PHE A 293 -46.28 14.67 -31.34
N SER A 294 -44.98 14.94 -31.44
CA SER A 294 -43.94 14.27 -30.66
C SER A 294 -42.96 15.30 -30.13
N ILE A 295 -42.22 14.95 -29.09
CA ILE A 295 -41.15 15.78 -28.54
C ILE A 295 -39.85 14.97 -28.60
N GLU A 296 -38.80 15.60 -29.09
CA GLU A 296 -37.43 15.09 -29.01
C GLU A 296 -36.57 16.10 -28.25
N THR A 297 -35.70 15.63 -27.36
CA THR A 297 -34.74 16.52 -26.68
C THR A 297 -33.53 16.75 -27.58
N ASP A 298 -33.15 18.01 -27.78
CA ASP A 298 -31.88 18.38 -28.38
C ASP A 298 -30.75 18.23 -27.33
N PRO A 299 -29.86 17.22 -27.46
CA PRO A 299 -28.86 16.92 -26.44
C PRO A 299 -27.77 18.00 -26.31
N LYS A 300 -27.73 18.98 -27.22
CA LYS A 300 -26.75 20.08 -27.15
C LYS A 300 -27.28 21.30 -26.41
N THR A 301 -28.59 21.53 -26.44
CA THR A 301 -29.22 22.73 -25.87
C THR A 301 -30.13 22.42 -24.69
N ASN A 302 -30.42 21.14 -24.44
CA ASN A 302 -31.42 20.65 -23.49
C ASN A 302 -32.86 21.11 -23.78
N GLU A 303 -33.12 21.52 -25.01
CA GLU A 303 -34.44 21.98 -25.44
C GLU A 303 -35.30 20.82 -25.91
N GLY A 304 -36.56 20.79 -25.49
CA GLY A 304 -37.57 19.93 -26.10
C GLY A 304 -38.06 20.53 -27.40
N VAL A 305 -37.90 19.79 -28.48
CA VAL A 305 -38.30 20.16 -29.84
C VAL A 305 -39.65 19.52 -30.13
N LEU A 306 -40.72 20.33 -30.15
CA LEU A 306 -42.06 19.86 -30.48
C LEU A 306 -42.23 19.75 -31.99
N MET A 307 -42.49 18.54 -32.46
CA MET A 307 -42.65 18.20 -33.87
C MET A 307 -44.11 17.89 -34.19
N LEU A 308 -44.57 18.35 -35.36
CA LEU A 308 -45.85 17.97 -35.94
C LEU A 308 -45.66 16.79 -36.91
N ASN A 309 -46.19 15.60 -36.58
CA ASN A 309 -45.94 14.36 -37.30
C ASN A 309 -46.91 14.06 -38.46
N LYS A 310 -48.12 14.63 -38.48
CA LYS A 310 -49.11 14.33 -39.53
C LYS A 310 -50.09 15.46 -39.84
N VAL A 311 -50.36 15.63 -41.14
CA VAL A 311 -51.44 16.47 -41.68
C VAL A 311 -52.78 15.74 -41.53
N ARG A 312 -53.80 16.45 -41.05
CA ARG A 312 -55.20 16.08 -41.29
C ARG A 312 -55.42 16.13 -42.81
N GLN A 313 -55.70 14.99 -43.48
CA GLN A 313 -56.37 15.07 -44.77
C GLN A 313 -57.73 15.74 -44.52
N SER A 314 -57.82 17.00 -44.91
CA SER A 314 -59.07 17.74 -44.96
C SER A 314 -59.98 17.05 -45.98
N LEU A 315 -60.89 16.21 -45.50
CA LEU A 315 -62.11 15.88 -46.25
C LEU A 315 -62.99 17.12 -46.24
N CYS A 316 -62.62 18.11 -47.05
CA CYS A 316 -63.54 19.16 -47.47
C CYS A 316 -64.30 18.60 -48.68
N GLY A 317 -65.55 18.20 -48.48
CA GLY A 317 -66.39 17.67 -49.55
C GLY A 317 -67.71 17.09 -49.07
N LEU A 318 -68.66 17.97 -48.70
CA LEU A 318 -69.98 18.14 -49.33
C LEU A 318 -70.78 19.22 -48.60
#